data_AF-A0A7S6USN2-F1
#
_entry.id   AF-A0A7S6USN2-F1
#
_cell.length_a   1.000
_cell.length_b   1.000
_cell.length_c   1.000
_cell.angle_alpha   90.00
_cell.angle_beta   90.00
_cell.angle_gamma   90.00
#
_symmetry.space_group_name_H-M   'P 1'
#
loop_
_entity.id
_entity.type
_entity.pdbx_description
1 polymer ?
#
loop_
_entity_poly.entity_id
_entity_poly.type
_entity_poly.pdbx_seq_one_letter_code
_entity_poly.pdbx_strand_id
1 'polypeptide(L)'
;MIERAVRLAGFLACIWAISLLPSAHAQTPVDGARAQHVIVLDIKGGIGPATRDYLVRGLDRAADESAAAVVVRIDTPGGLDAATRDINQAILASPVPVIGWVTPQGARAASAGTYILYACHLAAMSPATSLGAATPVQMGGGASGSDPAGDRAGNRTLSGPGADKGLPDAQRQAPQGAEGVGGEGPNAPKRQGKDDARTHKVINDSVAYLRSLAELRGRDAGFAESAVRDAATLTAAQALQQRVVEIIADDMDSLLDQADGREVGVRGGPVALSTRGAAVTTLAPDWRSSLLAVLTNPSVAYMLLLAGMYGLLLEGYSPGAIVPGVVGAICLLLALYALQVLPVNYAGVGLIALGVLLMGLEFSVPSFGALGIGGIVALVAGSLILFDTDVPGFGVPGQLILGIGIASALSFMGLVWVLARSRTREVSVAAGAMVGQQAIAIEDFIGRGQVRIRGEIWQAESPMPVERGQSLQVQSMDGLVLHVTHVGPAVAVRSGKTGVPP
;
A
#
# COMPACT_ATOMS: atom_id res chain seq x y z
N MET A 1 28.72 21.77 50.34
CA MET A 1 27.67 21.33 49.40
C MET A 1 26.32 22.01 49.65
N ILE A 2 25.90 22.20 50.90
CA ILE A 2 24.61 22.81 51.25
C ILE A 2 24.50 24.29 50.80
N GLU A 3 25.55 25.11 50.91
CA GLU A 3 25.52 26.50 50.43
C GLU A 3 25.34 26.65 48.91
N ARG A 4 25.82 25.69 48.11
CA ARG A 4 25.65 25.73 46.65
C ARG A 4 24.22 25.37 46.24
N ALA A 5 23.56 24.48 46.98
CA ALA A 5 22.17 24.11 46.77
C ALA A 5 21.20 25.25 47.12
N VAL A 6 21.47 25.99 48.20
CA VAL A 6 20.65 27.14 48.62
C VAL A 6 20.76 28.31 47.62
N ARG A 7 21.96 28.56 47.07
CA ARG A 7 22.15 29.60 46.04
C ARG A 7 21.49 29.25 44.70
N LEU A 8 21.46 27.96 44.33
CA LEU A 8 20.80 27.50 43.10
C LEU A 8 19.26 27.54 43.24
N ALA A 9 18.73 27.19 44.41
CA ALA A 9 17.29 27.30 44.69
C ALA A 9 16.80 28.76 44.73
N GLY A 10 17.61 29.69 45.26
CA GLY A 10 17.31 31.13 45.21
C GLY A 10 17.32 31.69 43.79
N PHE A 11 18.23 31.24 42.93
CA PHE A 11 18.31 31.69 41.53
C PHE A 11 17.13 31.17 40.69
N LEU A 12 16.69 29.93 40.92
CA LEU A 12 15.52 29.34 40.27
C LEU A 12 14.20 29.97 40.75
N ALA A 13 14.11 30.39 42.02
CA ALA A 13 12.95 31.10 42.54
C ALA A 13 12.82 32.53 41.96
N CYS A 14 13.93 33.22 41.71
CA CYS A 14 13.92 34.52 41.04
C CYS A 14 13.50 34.44 39.57
N ILE A 15 13.84 33.35 38.86
CA ILE A 15 13.40 33.11 37.48
C ILE A 15 11.88 32.84 37.43
N TRP A 16 11.34 32.15 38.43
CA TRP A 16 9.89 31.89 38.55
C TRP A 16 9.07 33.13 38.96
N ALA A 17 9.65 34.05 39.74
CA ALA A 17 8.98 35.28 40.16
C ALA A 17 8.88 36.34 39.05
N ILE A 18 9.81 36.34 38.08
CA ILE A 18 9.77 37.27 36.93
C ILE A 18 8.69 36.84 35.91
N SER A 19 8.29 35.57 35.87
CA SER A 19 7.19 35.06 35.02
C SER A 19 5.77 35.35 35.52
N LEU A 20 5.61 36.05 36.66
CA LEU A 20 4.29 36.34 37.26
C LEU A 20 3.95 37.85 37.32
N LEU A 21 4.69 38.70 36.61
CA LEU A 21 4.28 40.09 36.42
C LEU A 21 3.13 40.14 35.40
N PRO A 22 1.92 40.58 35.78
CA PRO A 22 0.86 40.84 34.81
C PRO A 22 1.34 41.99 33.91
N SER A 23 1.63 41.69 32.65
CA SER A 23 1.86 42.73 31.64
C SER A 23 0.54 43.46 31.40
N ALA A 24 0.33 44.55 32.15
CA ALA A 24 -0.71 45.52 31.85
C ALA A 24 -0.36 46.21 30.52
N HIS A 25 -0.71 45.55 29.41
CA HIS A 25 -0.75 46.21 28.12
C HIS A 25 -1.96 47.16 28.15
N ALA A 26 -1.66 48.45 28.26
CA ALA A 26 -2.62 49.49 27.95
C ALA A 26 -3.05 49.30 26.49
N GLN A 27 -4.24 48.74 26.29
CA GLN A 27 -4.89 48.70 24.99
C GLN A 27 -5.39 50.10 24.68
N THR A 28 -4.62 50.87 23.93
CA THR A 28 -5.15 51.99 23.16
C THR A 28 -6.18 51.43 22.17
N PRO A 29 -7.43 51.92 22.15
CA PRO A 29 -8.39 51.52 21.13
C PRO A 29 -7.92 52.11 19.80
N VAL A 30 -7.33 51.27 18.96
CA VAL A 30 -7.05 51.60 17.57
C VAL A 30 -8.25 51.11 16.78
N ASP A 31 -9.19 52.00 16.50
CA ASP A 31 -10.07 51.88 15.35
C ASP A 31 -9.19 51.94 14.09
N GLY A 32 -8.76 50.77 13.62
CA GLY A 32 -7.91 50.61 12.45
C GLY A 32 -8.23 49.27 11.82
N ALA A 33 -8.64 49.29 10.55
CA ALA A 33 -8.94 48.12 9.74
C ALA A 33 -7.94 47.00 10.03
N ARG A 34 -8.41 45.91 10.66
CA ARG A 34 -7.63 44.68 10.81
C ARG A 34 -7.10 44.34 9.43
N ALA A 35 -5.79 44.22 9.27
CA ALA A 35 -5.19 43.77 8.03
C ALA A 35 -5.85 42.44 7.66
N GLN A 36 -6.68 42.47 6.63
CA GLN A 36 -7.45 41.31 6.20
C GLN A 36 -6.46 40.32 5.63
N HIS A 37 -6.59 39.06 6.03
CA HIS A 37 -5.77 37.99 5.50
C HIS A 37 -6.67 36.88 5.00
N VAL A 38 -6.21 36.20 3.96
CA VAL A 38 -6.86 35.07 3.33
C VAL A 38 -5.96 33.86 3.51
N ILE A 39 -6.53 32.77 4.01
CA ILE A 39 -5.80 31.51 4.17
C ILE A 39 -6.03 30.64 2.94
N VAL A 40 -4.95 30.08 2.39
CA VAL A 40 -5.02 29.19 1.23
C VAL A 40 -4.74 27.75 1.67
N LEU A 41 -5.64 26.85 1.27
CA LEU A 41 -5.54 25.41 1.48
C LEU A 41 -5.47 24.68 0.13
N ASP A 42 -4.66 23.63 0.05
CA ASP A 42 -4.44 22.87 -1.20
C ASP A 42 -5.06 21.46 -1.15
N ILE A 43 -5.93 21.17 -2.10
CA ILE A 43 -6.37 19.81 -2.41
C ILE A 43 -5.67 19.37 -3.71
N LYS A 44 -4.68 18.49 -3.58
CA LYS A 44 -3.96 17.91 -4.71
C LYS A 44 -4.00 16.38 -4.68
N GLY A 45 -4.48 15.77 -5.76
CA GLY A 45 -4.57 14.32 -5.89
C GLY A 45 -5.78 13.72 -5.16
N GLY A 46 -5.67 12.47 -4.71
CA GLY A 46 -6.78 11.72 -4.11
C GLY A 46 -7.26 12.31 -2.78
N ILE A 47 -8.57 12.33 -2.57
CA ILE A 47 -9.19 12.77 -1.31
C ILE A 47 -9.27 11.58 -0.35
N GLY A 48 -8.58 11.70 0.78
CA GLY A 48 -8.56 10.70 1.85
C GLY A 48 -8.42 11.33 3.24
N PRO A 49 -8.13 10.54 4.29
CA PRO A 49 -8.10 11.05 5.65
C PRO A 49 -7.05 12.13 5.88
N ALA A 50 -5.90 12.08 5.21
CA ALA A 50 -4.87 13.12 5.31
C ALA A 50 -5.37 14.47 4.78
N THR A 51 -6.01 14.48 3.60
CA THR A 51 -6.60 15.69 3.00
C THR A 51 -7.72 16.24 3.87
N ARG A 52 -8.59 15.37 4.40
CA ARG A 52 -9.64 15.76 5.36
C ARG A 52 -9.04 16.44 6.60
N ASP A 53 -8.07 15.79 7.24
CA ASP A 53 -7.44 16.24 8.48
C ASP A 53 -6.75 17.61 8.29
N TYR A 54 -6.07 17.80 7.16
CA TYR A 54 -5.47 19.06 6.76
C TYR A 54 -6.51 20.17 6.51
N LEU A 55 -7.57 19.89 5.75
CA LEU A 55 -8.62 20.86 5.43
C LEU A 55 -9.40 21.29 6.67
N VAL A 56 -9.81 20.34 7.52
CA VAL A 56 -10.56 20.65 8.74
C VAL A 56 -9.74 21.53 9.68
N ARG A 57 -8.47 21.19 9.94
CA ARG A 57 -7.59 22.05 10.75
C ARG A 57 -7.35 23.41 10.12
N GLY A 58 -7.23 23.48 8.79
CA GLY A 58 -7.07 24.74 8.08
C GLY A 58 -8.28 25.65 8.25
N LEU A 59 -9.48 25.10 8.19
CA LEU A 59 -10.73 25.82 8.45
C LEU A 59 -10.85 26.27 9.91
N ASP A 60 -10.53 25.39 10.87
CA ASP A 60 -10.51 25.74 12.29
C ASP A 60 -9.51 26.88 12.57
N ARG A 61 -8.31 26.80 11.98
CA ARG A 61 -7.30 27.86 12.10
C ARG A 61 -7.78 29.18 11.51
N ALA A 62 -8.45 29.14 10.37
CA ALA A 62 -9.02 30.34 9.76
C ALA A 62 -10.10 30.98 10.63
N ALA A 63 -10.92 30.17 11.31
CA ALA A 63 -11.89 30.65 12.28
C ALA A 63 -11.20 31.29 13.49
N ASP A 64 -10.18 30.64 14.05
CA ASP A 64 -9.40 31.15 15.19
C ASP A 64 -8.69 32.47 14.87
N GLU A 65 -8.13 32.61 13.66
CA GLU A 65 -7.45 33.83 13.21
C GLU A 65 -8.42 34.92 12.75
N SER A 66 -9.73 34.62 12.66
CA SER A 66 -10.73 35.52 12.04
C SER A 66 -10.32 35.95 10.63
N ALA A 67 -9.88 34.98 9.82
CA ALA A 67 -9.52 35.20 8.42
C ALA A 67 -10.71 35.79 7.64
N ALA A 68 -10.42 36.64 6.66
CA ALA A 68 -11.47 37.27 5.86
C ALA A 68 -12.15 36.26 4.90
N ALA A 69 -11.37 35.29 4.42
CA ALA A 69 -11.85 34.14 3.68
C ALA A 69 -10.81 33.00 3.71
N VAL A 70 -11.26 31.80 3.35
CA VAL A 70 -10.41 30.66 3.02
C VAL A 70 -10.53 30.38 1.53
N VAL A 71 -9.41 30.26 0.82
CA VAL A 71 -9.38 29.79 -0.56
C VAL A 71 -8.90 28.34 -0.58
N VAL A 72 -9.73 27.42 -1.07
CA VAL A 72 -9.38 26.02 -1.27
C VAL A 72 -9.04 25.83 -2.75
N ARG A 73 -7.76 25.62 -3.07
CA ARG A 73 -7.31 25.27 -4.42
C ARG A 73 -7.54 23.79 -4.68
N ILE A 74 -8.22 23.46 -5.77
CA ILE A 74 -8.70 22.10 -6.05
C ILE A 74 -8.10 21.58 -7.37
N ASP A 75 -7.31 20.52 -7.25
CA ASP A 75 -6.89 19.65 -8.34
C ASP A 75 -6.98 18.19 -7.88
N THR A 76 -8.12 17.56 -8.14
CA THR A 76 -8.41 16.20 -7.65
C THR A 76 -9.16 15.37 -8.69
N PRO A 77 -8.76 14.10 -8.87
CA PRO A 77 -9.54 13.13 -9.63
C PRO A 77 -10.73 12.56 -8.84
N GLY A 78 -10.81 12.80 -7.53
CA GLY A 78 -11.79 12.19 -6.64
C GLY A 78 -11.18 11.60 -5.37
N GLY A 79 -11.96 10.79 -4.66
CA GLY A 79 -11.50 10.07 -3.48
C GLY A 79 -12.64 9.46 -2.67
N LEU A 80 -12.36 9.19 -1.39
CA LEU A 80 -13.28 8.47 -0.50
C LEU A 80 -14.51 9.32 -0.14
N ASP A 81 -15.70 8.73 -0.24
CA ASP A 81 -16.98 9.39 0.10
C ASP A 81 -16.99 9.90 1.55
N ALA A 82 -16.54 9.09 2.51
CA ALA A 82 -16.48 9.49 3.92
C ALA A 82 -15.64 10.75 4.15
N ALA A 83 -14.44 10.82 3.57
CA ALA A 83 -13.58 12.00 3.69
C ALA A 83 -14.20 13.22 3.01
N THR A 84 -14.87 13.03 1.87
CA THR A 84 -15.57 14.08 1.12
C THR A 84 -16.72 14.67 1.93
N ARG A 85 -17.55 13.82 2.53
CA ARG A 85 -18.67 14.25 3.38
C ARG A 85 -18.19 14.99 4.62
N ASP A 86 -17.12 14.50 5.27
CA ASP A 86 -16.53 15.18 6.42
C ASP A 86 -16.01 16.58 6.05
N ILE A 87 -15.34 16.73 4.90
CA ILE A 87 -14.87 18.04 4.39
C ILE A 87 -16.07 18.96 4.11
N ASN A 88 -17.09 18.46 3.43
CA ASN A 88 -18.28 19.25 3.12
C ASN A 88 -18.99 19.71 4.39
N GLN A 89 -19.14 18.84 5.39
CA GLN A 89 -19.71 19.22 6.68
C GLN A 89 -18.89 20.32 7.36
N ALA A 90 -17.56 20.23 7.34
CA ALA A 90 -16.70 21.28 7.89
C ALA A 90 -16.85 22.62 7.14
N ILE A 91 -16.93 22.59 5.80
CA ILE A 91 -17.17 23.79 4.99
C ILE A 91 -18.53 24.40 5.32
N LEU A 92 -19.59 23.60 5.38
CA LEU A 92 -20.95 24.06 5.71
C LEU A 92 -21.05 24.63 7.14
N ALA A 93 -20.27 24.07 8.07
CA ALA A 93 -20.22 24.53 9.46
C ALA A 93 -19.27 25.70 9.70
N SER A 94 -18.50 26.12 8.69
CA SER A 94 -17.49 27.17 8.81
C SER A 94 -18.13 28.53 9.09
N PRO A 95 -17.64 29.28 10.10
CA PRO A 95 -18.01 30.69 10.31
C PRO A 95 -17.27 31.63 9.35
N VAL A 96 -16.22 31.16 8.68
CA VAL A 96 -15.42 31.93 7.71
C VAL A 96 -15.86 31.56 6.28
N PRO A 97 -16.02 32.54 5.38
CA PRO A 97 -16.29 32.27 3.96
C PRO A 97 -15.25 31.34 3.32
N VAL A 98 -15.71 30.37 2.54
CA VAL A 98 -14.85 29.39 1.84
C VAL A 98 -15.06 29.50 0.34
N ILE A 99 -14.00 29.86 -0.37
CA ILE A 99 -13.93 29.99 -1.82
C ILE A 99 -13.25 28.73 -2.38
N GLY A 100 -13.98 27.88 -3.09
CA GLY A 100 -13.39 26.75 -3.83
C GLY A 100 -12.91 27.23 -5.18
N TRP A 101 -11.64 27.00 -5.52
CA TRP A 101 -11.06 27.41 -6.80
C TRP A 101 -10.39 26.25 -7.50
N VAL A 102 -10.91 25.84 -8.67
CA VAL A 102 -10.29 24.80 -9.51
C VAL A 102 -9.10 25.42 -10.25
N THR A 103 -7.89 25.02 -9.88
CA THR A 103 -6.64 25.68 -10.29
C THR A 103 -5.44 24.75 -10.04
N PRO A 104 -4.31 24.86 -10.77
CA PRO A 104 -4.02 25.78 -11.89
C PRO A 104 -4.76 25.41 -13.18
N GLN A 105 -4.45 26.09 -14.29
CA GLN A 105 -4.89 25.68 -15.62
C GLN A 105 -4.53 24.20 -15.87
N GLY A 106 -5.46 23.43 -16.44
CA GLY A 106 -5.34 21.97 -16.59
C GLY A 106 -5.79 21.15 -15.37
N ALA A 107 -6.05 21.78 -14.23
CA ALA A 107 -6.61 21.12 -13.06
C ALA A 107 -8.07 20.69 -13.29
N ARG A 108 -8.52 19.79 -12.43
CA ARG A 108 -9.90 19.31 -12.42
C ARG A 108 -10.47 19.18 -11.00
N ALA A 109 -11.77 19.38 -10.88
CA ALA A 109 -12.56 18.99 -9.72
C ALA A 109 -13.49 17.85 -10.13
N ALA A 110 -12.93 16.64 -10.22
CA ALA A 110 -13.69 15.46 -10.61
C ALA A 110 -14.20 14.68 -9.39
N SER A 111 -15.29 13.94 -9.56
CA SER A 111 -15.84 13.07 -8.51
C SER A 111 -16.07 13.84 -7.20
N ALA A 112 -15.43 13.41 -6.10
CA ALA A 112 -15.43 14.10 -4.81
C ALA A 112 -15.10 15.60 -4.88
N GLY A 113 -14.24 16.03 -5.82
CA GLY A 113 -13.93 17.44 -6.03
C GLY A 113 -15.15 18.28 -6.41
N THR A 114 -16.09 17.71 -7.17
CA THR A 114 -17.36 18.38 -7.52
C THR A 114 -18.19 18.63 -6.26
N TYR A 115 -18.31 17.65 -5.37
CA TYR A 115 -19.05 17.80 -4.11
C TYR A 115 -18.45 18.88 -3.21
N ILE A 116 -17.12 18.92 -3.11
CA ILE A 116 -16.41 19.93 -2.31
C ILE A 116 -16.65 21.33 -2.90
N LEU A 117 -16.50 21.49 -4.21
CA LEU A 117 -16.76 22.77 -4.88
C LEU A 117 -18.21 23.22 -4.66
N TYR A 118 -19.18 22.30 -4.73
CA TYR A 118 -20.60 22.57 -4.47
C TYR A 118 -20.90 22.91 -3.00
N ALA A 119 -20.10 22.44 -2.05
CA ALA A 119 -20.25 22.80 -0.64
C ALA A 119 -19.72 24.23 -0.33
N CYS A 120 -18.70 24.68 -1.07
CA CYS A 120 -18.09 26.00 -0.89
C CYS A 120 -19.08 27.15 -1.03
N HIS A 121 -18.83 28.22 -0.29
CA HIS A 121 -19.63 29.44 -0.26
C HIS A 121 -19.57 30.20 -1.59
N LEU A 122 -18.40 30.18 -2.23
CA LEU A 122 -18.15 30.72 -3.56
C LEU A 122 -17.32 29.70 -4.34
N ALA A 123 -17.58 29.54 -5.62
CA ALA A 123 -16.94 28.60 -6.52
C ALA A 123 -16.34 29.36 -7.70
N ALA A 124 -15.08 29.03 -8.00
CA ALA A 124 -14.29 29.64 -9.05
C ALA A 124 -13.54 28.59 -9.84
N MET A 125 -13.18 28.92 -11.08
CA MET A 125 -12.35 28.08 -11.95
C MET A 125 -11.31 28.91 -12.67
N SER A 126 -10.14 28.32 -12.91
CA SER A 126 -9.18 28.88 -13.88
C SER A 126 -9.57 28.49 -15.30
N PRO A 127 -9.16 29.23 -16.35
CA PRO A 127 -9.33 28.75 -17.71
C PRO A 127 -8.70 27.37 -17.93
N ALA A 128 -9.20 26.64 -18.92
CA ALA A 128 -8.75 25.28 -19.23
C ALA A 128 -8.81 24.29 -18.02
N THR A 129 -9.76 24.48 -17.11
CA THR A 129 -10.09 23.50 -16.06
C THR A 129 -11.45 22.84 -16.30
N SER A 130 -11.71 21.73 -15.61
CA SER A 130 -12.95 20.95 -15.73
C SER A 130 -13.52 20.53 -14.39
N LEU A 131 -14.84 20.32 -14.33
CA LEU A 131 -15.54 19.78 -13.17
C LEU A 131 -16.61 18.76 -13.58
N GLY A 132 -17.07 17.93 -12.64
CA GLY A 132 -18.13 16.93 -12.87
C GLY A 132 -17.64 15.49 -12.67
N ALA A 133 -18.16 14.55 -13.47
CA ALA A 133 -17.89 13.10 -13.34
C ALA A 133 -18.06 12.63 -11.89
N ALA A 134 -19.23 12.93 -11.31
CA ALA A 134 -19.58 12.78 -9.89
C ALA A 134 -20.27 11.44 -9.55
N THR A 135 -20.24 10.48 -10.48
CA THR A 135 -20.85 9.17 -10.31
C THR A 135 -20.11 8.37 -9.22
N PRO A 136 -20.82 7.86 -8.20
CA PRO A 136 -20.21 7.02 -7.17
C PRO A 136 -19.84 5.65 -7.75
N VAL A 137 -18.64 5.18 -7.44
CA VAL A 137 -18.20 3.81 -7.71
C VAL A 137 -18.16 3.03 -6.40
N GLN A 138 -18.71 1.81 -6.40
CA GLN A 138 -18.84 1.02 -5.20
C GLN A 138 -17.55 0.22 -4.96
N MET A 139 -16.82 0.57 -3.91
CA MET A 139 -15.61 -0.15 -3.51
C MET A 139 -16.01 -1.51 -2.93
N GLY A 140 -15.62 -2.59 -3.61
CA GLY A 140 -15.88 -3.97 -3.16
C GLY A 140 -17.05 -4.66 -3.87
N GLY A 141 -16.76 -5.19 -5.05
CA GLY A 141 -17.68 -6.03 -5.83
C GLY A 141 -16.99 -6.88 -6.89
N GLY A 142 -15.76 -7.36 -6.63
CA GLY A 142 -14.99 -8.15 -7.58
C GLY A 142 -14.92 -9.62 -7.21
N ALA A 143 -15.90 -10.42 -7.64
CA ALA A 143 -15.70 -11.85 -7.88
C ALA A 143 -15.84 -12.13 -9.38
N SER A 144 -14.80 -11.74 -10.13
CA SER A 144 -14.50 -12.40 -11.40
C SER A 144 -13.84 -13.73 -11.04
N GLY A 145 -14.63 -14.79 -11.02
CA GLY A 145 -14.19 -16.16 -10.72
C GLY A 145 -14.67 -17.08 -11.82
N SER A 146 -13.76 -17.46 -12.69
CA SER A 146 -13.86 -18.60 -13.60
C SER A 146 -14.31 -19.85 -12.85
N ASP A 147 -15.44 -20.44 -13.24
CA ASP A 147 -15.95 -21.71 -12.70
C ASP A 147 -15.00 -22.87 -13.00
N PRO A 148 -14.52 -23.62 -12.00
CA PRO A 148 -14.15 -25.02 -12.18
C PRO A 148 -15.35 -25.90 -11.82
N ALA A 149 -15.71 -26.77 -12.76
CA ALA A 149 -16.70 -27.83 -12.56
C ALA A 149 -16.38 -28.70 -11.33
N GLY A 150 -17.40 -29.01 -10.51
CA GLY A 150 -17.21 -29.77 -9.28
C GLY A 150 -18.53 -30.20 -8.65
N ASP A 151 -19.08 -31.25 -9.22
CA ASP A 151 -20.20 -32.07 -8.79
C ASP A 151 -20.26 -32.35 -7.26
N ARG A 152 -21.45 -32.22 -6.66
CA ARG A 152 -22.04 -33.24 -5.75
C ARG A 152 -23.33 -32.75 -5.07
N ALA A 153 -24.39 -33.47 -5.42
CA ALA A 153 -25.69 -33.49 -4.78
C ALA A 153 -25.61 -33.81 -3.26
N GLY A 154 -26.49 -33.18 -2.49
CA GLY A 154 -26.59 -33.41 -1.05
C GLY A 154 -27.82 -32.77 -0.41
N ASN A 155 -28.96 -33.46 -0.55
CA ASN A 155 -29.85 -33.79 0.56
C ASN A 155 -31.01 -32.85 0.99
N ARG A 156 -32.23 -33.39 0.82
CA ARG A 156 -33.42 -33.45 1.70
C ARG A 156 -33.88 -32.20 2.48
N THR A 157 -35.15 -31.86 2.25
CA THR A 157 -36.26 -31.76 3.24
C THR A 157 -37.57 -31.58 2.47
N LEU A 158 -38.49 -32.55 2.40
CA LEU A 158 -39.53 -32.99 3.36
C LEU A 158 -40.75 -32.06 3.51
N SER A 159 -41.93 -32.69 3.34
CA SER A 159 -43.30 -32.28 3.74
C SER A 159 -44.06 -31.45 2.71
N GLY A 160 -45.29 -31.74 2.26
CA GLY A 160 -46.34 -32.71 2.61
C GLY A 160 -47.61 -32.37 1.79
N PRO A 161 -48.69 -33.19 1.79
CA PRO A 161 -49.53 -33.45 0.60
C PRO A 161 -50.99 -32.97 0.66
N GLY A 162 -51.68 -32.96 -0.50
CA GLY A 162 -53.16 -32.90 -0.64
C GLY A 162 -53.58 -32.23 -1.96
N ALA A 163 -54.05 -32.98 -2.97
CA ALA A 163 -55.48 -33.24 -3.32
C ALA A 163 -56.16 -32.02 -3.98
N ASP A 164 -57.04 -32.08 -4.98
CA ASP A 164 -57.54 -33.05 -5.96
C ASP A 164 -58.51 -32.22 -6.86
N LYS A 165 -58.68 -32.62 -8.14
CA LYS A 165 -59.79 -32.33 -9.08
C LYS A 165 -60.10 -30.91 -9.62
N GLY A 166 -60.26 -30.85 -10.95
CA GLY A 166 -61.09 -29.86 -11.65
C GLY A 166 -60.86 -29.75 -13.17
N LEU A 167 -61.61 -30.53 -13.96
CA LEU A 167 -61.71 -30.57 -15.45
C LEU A 167 -62.47 -29.33 -16.06
N PRO A 168 -62.75 -29.21 -17.39
CA PRO A 168 -61.88 -28.61 -18.43
C PRO A 168 -62.61 -27.62 -19.40
N ASP A 169 -61.87 -27.14 -20.41
CA ASP A 169 -62.26 -26.71 -21.77
C ASP A 169 -63.36 -25.66 -22.05
N ALA A 170 -62.96 -24.55 -22.71
CA ALA A 170 -63.76 -23.88 -23.74
C ALA A 170 -62.90 -23.04 -24.73
N GLN A 171 -62.65 -23.65 -25.89
CA GLN A 171 -62.81 -23.13 -27.27
C GLN A 171 -62.17 -21.80 -27.77
N ARG A 172 -61.37 -22.00 -28.85
CA ARG A 172 -61.30 -21.27 -30.15
C ARG A 172 -60.82 -19.80 -30.11
N GLN A 173 -60.00 -19.27 -31.01
CA GLN A 173 -59.58 -19.61 -32.38
C GLN A 173 -58.28 -18.82 -32.68
N ALA A 174 -57.37 -19.41 -33.45
CA ALA A 174 -56.22 -18.70 -34.04
C ALA A 174 -56.62 -17.95 -35.33
N PRO A 175 -55.76 -17.03 -35.78
CA PRO A 175 -55.15 -17.25 -37.09
C PRO A 175 -53.62 -17.30 -37.02
N GLN A 176 -53.08 -18.20 -37.84
CA GLN A 176 -51.67 -18.41 -38.12
C GLN A 176 -51.11 -17.32 -39.03
N GLY A 177 -49.84 -16.98 -38.80
CA GLY A 177 -49.02 -16.14 -39.67
C GLY A 177 -47.55 -16.18 -39.28
N ALA A 178 -46.89 -17.28 -39.66
CA ALA A 178 -45.50 -17.44 -40.07
C ALA A 178 -44.31 -16.94 -39.18
N GLU A 179 -43.55 -17.95 -38.74
CA GLU A 179 -42.08 -18.07 -38.76
C GLU A 179 -41.20 -17.30 -37.76
N GLY A 180 -40.53 -18.08 -36.89
CA GLY A 180 -39.40 -17.65 -36.06
C GLY A 180 -39.10 -18.63 -34.93
N VAL A 181 -38.13 -19.51 -35.15
CA VAL A 181 -37.64 -20.60 -34.29
C VAL A 181 -37.51 -20.23 -32.80
N GLY A 182 -38.18 -20.99 -31.94
CA GLY A 182 -38.07 -20.93 -30.49
C GLY A 182 -37.16 -22.03 -29.93
N GLY A 183 -36.51 -21.72 -28.82
CA GLY A 183 -35.78 -22.68 -28.00
C GLY A 183 -35.16 -22.11 -26.73
N GLU A 184 -35.74 -21.06 -26.12
CA GLU A 184 -35.36 -20.61 -24.78
C GLU A 184 -36.48 -20.90 -23.78
N GLY A 185 -36.12 -21.62 -22.73
CA GLY A 185 -36.84 -21.70 -21.47
C GLY A 185 -36.14 -22.68 -20.52
N PRO A 186 -36.34 -22.59 -19.19
CA PRO A 186 -36.59 -21.40 -18.40
C PRO A 186 -35.74 -21.32 -17.10
N ASN A 187 -35.57 -20.11 -16.59
CA ASN A 187 -35.32 -19.76 -15.17
C ASN A 187 -34.21 -20.48 -14.38
N ALA A 188 -33.04 -19.84 -14.34
CA ALA A 188 -32.21 -19.79 -13.13
C ALA A 188 -32.42 -18.43 -12.44
N PRO A 189 -32.59 -18.35 -11.10
CA PRO A 189 -32.95 -17.11 -10.43
C PRO A 189 -31.79 -16.09 -10.45
N LYS A 190 -32.13 -14.87 -10.90
CA LYS A 190 -31.25 -13.70 -11.02
C LYS A 190 -30.60 -13.32 -9.69
N ARG A 191 -29.26 -13.40 -9.61
CA ARG A 191 -28.47 -12.62 -8.64
C ARG A 191 -28.38 -11.12 -8.99
N GLN A 192 -28.70 -10.76 -10.24
CA GLN A 192 -28.64 -9.38 -10.76
C GLN A 192 -29.55 -8.37 -10.03
N GLY A 193 -30.72 -8.79 -9.54
CA GLY A 193 -31.68 -7.83 -8.95
C GLY A 193 -31.23 -7.15 -7.65
N LYS A 194 -30.24 -7.72 -6.93
CA LYS A 194 -29.76 -7.16 -5.66
C LYS A 194 -28.61 -6.16 -5.86
N ASP A 195 -27.75 -6.40 -6.83
CA ASP A 195 -26.62 -5.51 -7.14
C ASP A 195 -27.13 -4.27 -7.87
N ASP A 196 -28.05 -4.43 -8.83
CA ASP A 196 -28.72 -3.30 -9.49
C ASP A 196 -29.47 -2.41 -8.48
N ALA A 197 -30.19 -3.02 -7.53
CA ALA A 197 -30.91 -2.27 -6.50
C ALA A 197 -29.98 -1.50 -5.55
N ARG A 198 -28.76 -1.98 -5.27
CA ARG A 198 -27.78 -1.27 -4.43
C ARG A 198 -27.13 -0.13 -5.20
N THR A 199 -26.71 -0.36 -6.43
CA THR A 199 -26.17 0.68 -7.32
C THR A 199 -27.16 1.83 -7.50
N HIS A 200 -28.43 1.51 -7.76
CA HIS A 200 -29.49 2.50 -7.88
C HIS A 200 -29.69 3.31 -6.59
N LYS A 201 -29.60 2.67 -5.41
CA LYS A 201 -29.67 3.37 -4.12
C LYS A 201 -28.51 4.34 -3.92
N VAL A 202 -27.28 3.91 -4.22
CA VAL A 202 -26.08 4.75 -4.06
C VAL A 202 -26.12 5.94 -5.03
N ILE A 203 -26.51 5.72 -6.29
CA ILE A 203 -26.69 6.79 -7.28
C ILE A 203 -27.77 7.78 -6.82
N ASN A 204 -28.94 7.29 -6.40
CA ASN A 204 -30.03 8.18 -5.97
C ASN A 204 -29.67 8.98 -4.70
N ASP A 205 -28.96 8.39 -3.74
CA ASP A 205 -28.45 9.10 -2.56
C ASP A 205 -27.45 10.20 -2.98
N SER A 206 -26.52 9.87 -3.88
CA SER A 206 -25.51 10.80 -4.39
C SER A 206 -26.13 11.96 -5.17
N VAL A 207 -27.15 11.68 -6.00
CA VAL A 207 -27.95 12.70 -6.70
C VAL A 207 -28.64 13.61 -5.69
N ALA A 208 -29.34 13.05 -4.71
CA ALA A 208 -30.03 13.83 -3.69
C ALA A 208 -29.05 14.72 -2.91
N TYR A 209 -27.88 14.17 -2.57
CA TYR A 209 -26.85 14.91 -1.85
C TYR A 209 -26.28 16.07 -2.67
N LEU A 210 -25.79 15.82 -3.90
CA LEU A 210 -25.19 16.90 -4.70
C LEU A 210 -26.22 17.97 -5.10
N ARG A 211 -27.46 17.55 -5.42
CA ARG A 211 -28.57 18.48 -5.67
C ARG A 211 -28.88 19.34 -4.45
N SER A 212 -28.88 18.78 -3.24
CA SER A 212 -29.12 19.55 -2.01
C SER A 212 -28.05 20.63 -1.77
N LEU A 213 -26.77 20.33 -2.08
CA LEU A 213 -25.69 21.31 -2.04
C LEU A 213 -25.88 22.40 -3.11
N ALA A 214 -26.31 22.01 -4.31
CA ALA A 214 -26.60 22.93 -5.40
C ALA A 214 -27.71 23.92 -5.01
N GLU A 215 -28.83 23.41 -4.51
CA GLU A 215 -29.99 24.19 -4.08
C GLU A 215 -29.64 25.12 -2.91
N LEU A 216 -28.86 24.64 -1.93
CA LEU A 216 -28.36 25.45 -0.82
C LEU A 216 -27.51 26.64 -1.27
N ARG A 217 -26.73 26.48 -2.35
CA ARG A 217 -25.82 27.51 -2.87
C ARG A 217 -26.37 28.26 -4.09
N GLY A 218 -27.59 27.96 -4.53
CA GLY A 218 -28.19 28.58 -5.72
C GLY A 218 -27.50 28.19 -7.04
N ARG A 219 -26.81 27.05 -7.07
CA ARG A 219 -26.13 26.49 -8.25
C ARG A 219 -27.05 25.57 -9.04
N ASP A 220 -26.66 25.24 -10.27
CA ASP A 220 -27.48 24.42 -11.17
C ASP A 220 -27.66 22.98 -10.67
N ALA A 221 -28.86 22.71 -10.13
CA ALA A 221 -29.21 21.39 -9.63
C ALA A 221 -29.43 20.35 -10.75
N GLY A 222 -29.70 20.79 -11.98
CA GLY A 222 -29.85 19.91 -13.14
C GLY A 222 -28.53 19.27 -13.55
N PHE A 223 -27.47 20.08 -13.60
CA PHE A 223 -26.11 19.63 -13.80
C PHE A 223 -25.62 18.83 -12.60
N ALA A 224 -25.94 19.21 -11.37
CA ALA A 224 -25.64 18.38 -10.19
C ALA A 224 -26.17 16.95 -10.34
N GLU A 225 -27.38 16.78 -10.90
CA GLU A 225 -27.94 15.46 -11.17
C GLU A 225 -27.24 14.74 -12.32
N SER A 226 -27.06 15.39 -13.48
CA SER A 226 -26.43 14.75 -14.65
C SER A 226 -24.94 14.44 -14.41
N ALA A 227 -24.25 15.22 -13.58
CA ALA A 227 -22.89 14.94 -13.15
C ALA A 227 -22.79 13.60 -12.41
N VAL A 228 -23.84 13.20 -11.68
CA VAL A 228 -23.89 11.94 -10.94
C VAL A 228 -24.46 10.80 -11.79
N ARG A 229 -25.58 11.02 -12.50
CA ARG A 229 -26.25 9.97 -13.28
C ARG A 229 -25.51 9.63 -14.57
N ASP A 230 -25.04 10.65 -15.28
CA ASP A 230 -24.52 10.54 -16.65
C ASP A 230 -23.01 10.81 -16.72
N ALA A 231 -22.36 10.98 -15.57
CA ALA A 231 -20.96 11.40 -15.44
C ALA A 231 -20.63 12.69 -16.24
N ALA A 232 -21.60 13.60 -16.37
CA ALA A 232 -21.44 14.83 -17.13
C ALA A 232 -20.29 15.69 -16.60
N THR A 233 -19.61 16.40 -17.50
CA THR A 233 -18.51 17.32 -17.17
C THR A 233 -18.71 18.66 -17.85
N LEU A 234 -18.18 19.72 -17.24
CA LEU A 234 -18.19 21.09 -17.79
C LEU A 234 -16.78 21.67 -17.80
N THR A 235 -16.50 22.45 -18.83
CA THR A 235 -15.37 23.38 -18.86
C THR A 235 -15.67 24.63 -18.02
N ALA A 236 -14.63 25.37 -17.61
CA ALA A 236 -14.79 26.63 -16.87
C ALA A 236 -15.81 27.61 -17.50
N ALA A 237 -15.77 27.79 -18.82
CA ALA A 237 -16.69 28.67 -19.53
C ALA A 237 -18.15 28.21 -19.46
N GLN A 238 -18.41 26.90 -19.64
CA GLN A 238 -19.75 26.33 -19.55
C GLN A 238 -20.27 26.34 -18.11
N ALA A 239 -19.39 26.10 -17.13
CA ALA A 239 -19.73 26.13 -15.71
C ALA A 239 -20.20 27.52 -15.28
N LEU A 240 -19.55 28.59 -15.77
CA LEU A 240 -19.99 29.96 -15.51
C LEU A 240 -21.35 30.24 -16.18
N GLN A 241 -21.53 29.85 -17.44
CA GLN A 241 -22.78 30.05 -18.19
C GLN A 241 -23.97 29.33 -17.55
N GLN A 242 -23.76 28.12 -17.03
CA GLN A 242 -24.78 27.33 -16.35
C GLN A 242 -24.96 27.71 -14.88
N ARG A 243 -24.24 28.70 -14.35
CA ARG A 243 -24.28 29.06 -12.90
C ARG A 243 -23.91 27.90 -11.98
N VAL A 244 -22.94 27.10 -12.41
CA VAL A 244 -22.29 26.09 -11.56
C VAL A 244 -21.14 26.71 -10.75
N VAL A 245 -20.47 27.71 -11.32
CA VAL A 245 -19.46 28.53 -10.64
C VAL A 245 -19.76 30.01 -10.86
N GLU A 246 -19.31 30.86 -9.95
CA GLU A 246 -19.62 32.29 -9.99
C GLU A 246 -18.47 33.15 -10.54
N ILE A 247 -17.26 32.60 -10.63
CA ILE A 247 -16.03 33.31 -11.03
C ILE A 247 -15.18 32.46 -11.98
N ILE A 248 -14.60 33.12 -12.99
CA ILE A 248 -13.43 32.61 -13.71
C ILE A 248 -12.25 33.54 -13.41
N ALA A 249 -11.15 33.00 -12.90
CA ALA A 249 -9.99 33.78 -12.49
C ALA A 249 -8.68 33.10 -12.93
N ASP A 250 -7.77 33.89 -13.49
CA ASP A 250 -6.47 33.43 -13.99
C ASP A 250 -5.44 33.23 -12.88
N ASP A 251 -5.53 34.05 -11.83
CA ASP A 251 -4.62 34.08 -10.70
C ASP A 251 -5.36 34.46 -9.40
N MET A 252 -4.62 34.43 -8.29
CA MET A 252 -5.16 34.73 -6.96
C MET A 252 -5.66 36.16 -6.85
N ASP A 253 -4.96 37.13 -7.43
CA ASP A 253 -5.33 38.55 -7.30
C ASP A 253 -6.66 38.80 -8.03
N SER A 254 -6.81 38.28 -9.25
CA SER A 254 -8.06 38.31 -10.02
C SER A 254 -9.21 37.60 -9.30
N LEU A 255 -8.95 36.47 -8.65
CA LEU A 255 -9.94 35.76 -7.83
C LEU A 255 -10.43 36.64 -6.68
N LEU A 256 -9.50 37.19 -5.89
CA LEU A 256 -9.81 37.98 -4.70
C LEU A 256 -10.49 39.30 -5.08
N ASP A 257 -10.12 39.92 -6.19
CA ASP A 257 -10.77 41.14 -6.68
C ASP A 257 -12.19 40.90 -7.16
N GLN A 258 -12.46 39.76 -7.82
CA GLN A 258 -13.81 39.39 -8.28
C GLN A 258 -14.70 38.86 -7.16
N ALA A 259 -14.11 38.32 -6.09
CA ALA A 259 -14.81 37.84 -4.90
C ALA A 259 -15.18 38.97 -3.93
N ASP A 260 -14.42 40.06 -3.95
CA ASP A 260 -14.59 41.21 -3.05
C ASP A 260 -16.00 41.82 -3.15
N GLY A 261 -16.59 42.13 -2.01
CA GLY A 261 -17.92 42.72 -1.88
C GLY A 261 -19.10 41.76 -2.11
N ARG A 262 -18.87 40.51 -2.52
CA ARG A 262 -19.96 39.53 -2.67
C ARG A 262 -20.45 39.03 -1.32
N GLU A 263 -21.77 38.95 -1.15
CA GLU A 263 -22.38 38.35 0.04
C GLU A 263 -22.47 36.83 -0.10
N VAL A 264 -22.03 36.12 0.95
CA VAL A 264 -22.16 34.66 1.04
C VAL A 264 -22.77 34.25 2.38
N GLY A 265 -23.61 33.21 2.37
CA GLY A 265 -24.24 32.68 3.58
C GLY A 265 -23.32 31.73 4.34
N VAL A 266 -22.71 32.20 5.43
CA VAL A 266 -21.89 31.38 6.35
C VAL A 266 -22.68 31.00 7.60
N ARG A 267 -22.10 30.15 8.45
CA ARG A 267 -22.67 29.85 9.77
C ARG A 267 -22.69 31.12 10.63
N GLY A 268 -23.87 31.71 10.79
CA GLY A 268 -24.08 32.94 11.56
C GLY A 268 -24.78 34.06 10.79
N GLY A 269 -24.95 33.90 9.48
CA GLY A 269 -25.67 34.86 8.63
C GLY A 269 -24.94 35.17 7.33
N PRO A 270 -25.50 36.07 6.49
CA PRO A 270 -24.80 36.58 5.32
C PRO A 270 -23.59 37.41 5.75
N VAL A 271 -22.44 37.17 5.11
CA VAL A 271 -21.19 37.92 5.29
C VAL A 271 -20.72 38.42 3.93
N ALA A 272 -20.42 39.71 3.82
CA ALA A 272 -19.78 40.29 2.65
C ALA A 272 -18.27 39.94 2.67
N LEU A 273 -17.79 39.37 1.57
CA LEU A 273 -16.37 39.07 1.37
C LEU A 273 -15.58 40.37 1.30
N SER A 274 -14.53 40.45 2.10
CA SER A 274 -13.58 41.56 2.04
C SER A 274 -12.21 40.95 1.75
N THR A 275 -11.85 40.92 0.48
CA THR A 275 -10.72 40.13 -0.04
C THR A 275 -9.73 40.98 -0.82
N ARG A 276 -10.13 42.17 -1.29
CA ARG A 276 -9.25 43.06 -2.03
C ARG A 276 -8.07 43.52 -1.17
N GLY A 277 -6.86 43.30 -1.66
CA GLY A 277 -5.62 43.69 -0.98
C GLY A 277 -5.35 42.90 0.31
N ALA A 278 -6.05 41.79 0.55
CA ALA A 278 -5.82 40.94 1.71
C ALA A 278 -4.48 40.20 1.60
N ALA A 279 -3.79 40.04 2.73
CA ALA A 279 -2.55 39.28 2.79
C ALA A 279 -2.84 37.78 2.62
N VAL A 280 -2.26 37.16 1.59
CA VAL A 280 -2.47 35.74 1.29
C VAL A 280 -1.45 34.88 2.02
N THR A 281 -1.91 33.97 2.87
CA THR A 281 -1.06 33.02 3.59
C THR A 281 -1.42 31.59 3.22
N THR A 282 -0.49 30.89 2.57
CA THR A 282 -0.68 29.48 2.23
C THR A 282 -0.30 28.60 3.42
N LEU A 283 -1.25 27.80 3.90
CA LEU A 283 -0.98 26.84 4.97
C LEU A 283 -0.41 25.56 4.37
N ALA A 284 0.85 25.25 4.62
CA ALA A 284 1.42 23.98 4.19
C ALA A 284 0.91 22.80 5.06
N PRO A 285 0.79 21.58 4.51
CA PRO A 285 0.53 20.40 5.31
C PRO A 285 1.57 20.22 6.41
N ASP A 286 1.12 19.98 7.64
CA ASP A 286 1.99 19.72 8.80
C ASP A 286 2.54 18.28 8.79
N TRP A 287 3.51 17.98 9.67
CA TRP A 287 4.17 16.67 9.73
C TRP A 287 3.18 15.52 9.91
N ARG A 288 2.08 15.74 10.64
CA ARG A 288 1.02 14.75 10.84
C ARG A 288 0.29 14.48 9.54
N SER A 289 -0.12 15.53 8.81
CA SER A 289 -0.73 15.38 7.48
C SER A 289 0.22 14.70 6.51
N SER A 290 1.51 15.02 6.54
CA SER A 290 2.53 14.35 5.71
C SER A 290 2.67 12.87 6.06
N LEU A 291 2.72 12.52 7.35
CA LEU A 291 2.78 11.13 7.80
C LEU A 291 1.54 10.35 7.38
N LEU A 292 0.35 10.92 7.58
CA LEU A 292 -0.91 10.30 7.15
C LEU A 292 -0.93 10.14 5.64
N ALA A 293 -0.51 11.14 4.86
CA ALA A 293 -0.46 11.06 3.40
C ALA A 293 0.48 9.95 2.91
N VAL A 294 1.63 9.78 3.56
CA VAL A 294 2.58 8.68 3.27
C VAL A 294 1.96 7.33 3.60
N LEU A 295 1.32 7.17 4.76
CA LEU A 295 0.69 5.90 5.15
C LEU A 295 -0.52 5.57 4.28
N THR A 296 -1.28 6.57 3.82
CA THR A 296 -2.41 6.38 2.92
C THR A 296 -2.01 6.32 1.45
N ASN A 297 -0.73 6.25 1.13
CA ASN A 297 -0.28 6.02 -0.25
C ASN A 297 -0.30 4.51 -0.54
N PRO A 298 -1.05 4.03 -1.56
CA PRO A 298 -1.14 2.59 -1.88
C PRO A 298 0.22 1.92 -2.12
N SER A 299 1.15 2.64 -2.76
CA SER A 299 2.49 2.11 -3.05
C SER A 299 3.31 1.92 -1.76
N VAL A 300 3.20 2.88 -0.82
CA VAL A 300 3.88 2.79 0.47
C VAL A 300 3.24 1.69 1.33
N ALA A 301 1.92 1.64 1.38
CA ALA A 301 1.19 0.58 2.08
C ALA A 301 1.57 -0.82 1.56
N TYR A 302 1.69 -0.98 0.24
CA TYR A 302 2.15 -2.21 -0.40
C TYR A 302 3.61 -2.55 -0.05
N MET A 303 4.51 -1.57 -0.10
CA MET A 303 5.92 -1.79 0.30
C MET A 303 6.03 -2.17 1.79
N LEU A 304 5.26 -1.53 2.67
CA LEU A 304 5.20 -1.86 4.09
C LEU A 304 4.62 -3.26 4.32
N LEU A 305 3.59 -3.65 3.58
CA LEU A 305 3.02 -5.00 3.61
C LEU A 305 4.09 -6.03 3.27
N LEU A 306 4.77 -5.86 2.14
CA LEU A 306 5.80 -6.79 1.69
C LEU A 306 7.01 -6.81 2.62
N ALA A 307 7.52 -5.64 3.03
CA ALA A 307 8.63 -5.55 3.98
C ALA A 307 8.25 -6.21 5.31
N GLY A 308 7.01 -6.04 5.76
CA GLY A 308 6.47 -6.66 6.95
C GLY A 308 6.45 -8.18 6.86
N MET A 309 5.91 -8.70 5.76
CA MET A 309 5.84 -10.14 5.48
C MET A 309 7.22 -10.78 5.30
N TYR A 310 8.12 -10.16 4.53
CA TYR A 310 9.48 -10.65 4.35
C TYR A 310 10.31 -10.56 5.64
N GLY A 311 10.13 -9.52 6.46
CA GLY A 311 10.82 -9.38 7.75
C GLY A 311 10.49 -10.52 8.72
N LEU A 312 9.20 -10.85 8.83
CA LEU A 312 8.74 -12.00 9.63
C LEU A 312 9.24 -13.34 9.07
N LEU A 313 9.24 -13.47 7.74
CA LEU A 313 9.77 -14.66 7.06
C LEU A 313 11.27 -14.85 7.32
N LEU A 314 12.06 -13.77 7.28
CA LEU A 314 13.51 -13.80 7.55
C LEU A 314 13.84 -14.13 9.01
N GLU A 315 13.07 -13.61 9.98
CA GLU A 315 13.21 -14.00 11.39
C GLU A 315 12.98 -15.50 11.58
N GLY A 316 11.98 -16.06 10.89
CA GLY A 316 11.72 -17.50 10.88
C GLY A 316 12.90 -18.35 10.35
N TYR A 317 13.67 -17.83 9.39
CA TYR A 317 14.84 -18.53 8.83
C TYR A 317 16.14 -18.31 9.60
N SER A 318 16.25 -17.20 10.32
CA SER A 318 17.45 -16.85 11.09
C SER A 318 17.12 -16.78 12.57
N PRO A 319 16.93 -17.93 13.25
CA PRO A 319 16.68 -17.95 14.69
C PRO A 319 17.76 -17.13 15.43
N GLY A 320 17.33 -16.11 16.17
CA GLY A 320 18.22 -15.19 16.90
C GLY A 320 18.43 -13.81 16.25
N ALA A 321 17.98 -13.61 15.01
CA ALA A 321 17.92 -12.29 14.38
C ALA A 321 16.61 -11.57 14.74
N ILE A 322 16.58 -10.89 15.88
CA ILE A 322 15.38 -10.19 16.39
C ILE A 322 15.02 -8.96 15.51
N VAL A 323 16.01 -8.34 14.88
CA VAL A 323 15.82 -7.06 14.16
C VAL A 323 14.88 -7.18 12.95
N PRO A 324 15.06 -8.13 12.01
CA PRO A 324 14.12 -8.33 10.89
C PRO A 324 12.68 -8.59 11.35
N GLY A 325 12.52 -9.32 12.45
CA GLY A 325 11.24 -9.64 13.07
C GLY A 325 10.49 -8.44 13.57
N VAL A 326 11.13 -7.65 14.44
CA VAL A 326 10.54 -6.43 15.02
C VAL A 326 10.24 -5.40 13.95
N VAL A 327 11.19 -5.16 13.02
CA VAL A 327 10.97 -4.24 11.89
C VAL A 327 9.82 -4.75 11.01
N GLY A 328 9.80 -6.05 10.72
CA GLY A 328 8.73 -6.69 9.96
C GLY A 328 7.36 -6.53 10.62
N ALA A 329 7.25 -6.79 11.92
CA ALA A 329 6.01 -6.64 12.67
C ALA A 329 5.50 -5.19 12.67
N ILE A 330 6.38 -4.20 12.87
CA ILE A 330 6.02 -2.78 12.81
C ILE A 330 5.53 -2.41 11.41
N CYS A 331 6.27 -2.79 10.36
CA CYS A 331 5.88 -2.54 8.97
C CYS A 331 4.53 -3.19 8.65
N LEU A 332 4.29 -4.42 9.13
CA LEU A 332 3.03 -5.13 8.91
C LEU A 332 1.86 -4.45 9.62
N LEU A 333 2.03 -4.00 10.87
CA LEU A 333 0.99 -3.26 11.60
C LEU A 333 0.65 -1.93 10.93
N LEU A 334 1.66 -1.19 10.46
CA LEU A 334 1.44 0.05 9.71
C LEU A 334 0.74 -0.22 8.37
N ALA A 335 1.12 -1.30 7.69
CA ALA A 335 0.43 -1.74 6.47
C ALA A 335 -1.03 -2.08 6.75
N LEU A 336 -1.32 -2.86 7.79
CA LEU A 336 -2.70 -3.21 8.18
C LEU A 336 -3.55 -1.98 8.51
N TYR A 337 -2.97 -0.97 9.18
CA TYR A 337 -3.64 0.32 9.39
C TYR A 337 -3.96 1.03 8.06
N ALA A 338 -3.00 1.07 7.13
CA ALA A 338 -3.23 1.66 5.80
C ALA A 338 -4.29 0.89 5.00
N LEU A 339 -4.28 -0.45 5.06
CA LEU A 339 -5.26 -1.33 4.43
C LEU A 339 -6.68 -1.11 4.98
N GLN A 340 -6.85 -0.69 6.24
CA GLN A 340 -8.17 -0.35 6.78
C GLN A 340 -8.75 0.92 6.15
N VAL A 341 -7.88 1.85 5.72
CA VAL A 341 -8.27 3.14 5.14
C VAL A 341 -8.43 3.07 3.63
N LEU A 342 -7.65 2.21 2.98
CA LEU A 342 -7.58 2.08 1.54
C LEU A 342 -8.60 1.06 1.00
N PRO A 343 -9.03 1.22 -0.26
CA PRO A 343 -9.93 0.26 -0.89
C PRO A 343 -9.20 -0.99 -1.34
N VAL A 344 -8.99 -1.90 -0.39
CA VAL A 344 -8.30 -3.16 -0.66
C VAL A 344 -9.22 -4.34 -0.85
N ASN A 345 -8.80 -5.20 -1.78
CA ASN A 345 -9.35 -6.52 -1.95
C ASN A 345 -8.60 -7.52 -1.05
N TYR A 346 -9.30 -8.04 -0.05
CA TYR A 346 -8.75 -9.03 0.87
C TYR A 346 -8.28 -10.33 0.18
N ALA A 347 -8.84 -10.68 -1.00
CA ALA A 347 -8.33 -11.79 -1.79
C ALA A 347 -6.90 -11.52 -2.29
N GLY A 348 -6.60 -10.28 -2.70
CA GLY A 348 -5.26 -9.86 -3.09
C GLY A 348 -4.27 -9.95 -1.92
N VAL A 349 -4.66 -9.45 -0.73
CA VAL A 349 -3.87 -9.58 0.51
C VAL A 349 -3.59 -11.05 0.82
N GLY A 350 -4.62 -11.90 0.79
CA GLY A 350 -4.47 -13.33 1.05
C GLY A 350 -3.55 -14.04 0.05
N LEU A 351 -3.63 -13.66 -1.23
CA LEU A 351 -2.80 -14.25 -2.28
C LEU A 351 -1.33 -13.78 -2.21
N ILE A 352 -1.07 -12.53 -1.84
CA ILE A 352 0.28 -12.04 -1.50
C ILE A 352 0.82 -12.83 -0.30
N ALA A 353 0.00 -12.98 0.73
CA ALA A 353 0.42 -13.66 1.95
C ALA A 353 0.77 -15.12 1.70
N LEU A 354 -0.06 -15.81 0.92
CA LEU A 354 0.20 -17.15 0.43
C LEU A 354 1.47 -17.18 -0.43
N GLY A 355 1.67 -16.21 -1.32
CA GLY A 355 2.84 -16.13 -2.18
C GLY A 355 4.15 -16.06 -1.39
N VAL A 356 4.25 -15.14 -0.43
CA VAL A 356 5.43 -15.02 0.46
C VAL A 356 5.61 -16.29 1.29
N LEU A 357 4.52 -16.87 1.82
CA LEU A 357 4.58 -18.11 2.59
C LEU A 357 5.10 -19.28 1.75
N LEU A 358 4.61 -19.48 0.52
CA LEU A 358 5.05 -20.54 -0.38
C LEU A 358 6.53 -20.38 -0.77
N MET A 359 6.97 -19.15 -1.04
CA MET A 359 8.39 -18.85 -1.26
C MET A 359 9.24 -19.22 -0.05
N GLY A 360 8.71 -19.03 1.16
CA GLY A 360 9.32 -19.54 2.38
C GLY A 360 9.34 -21.08 2.44
N LEU A 361 8.19 -21.73 2.27
CA LEU A 361 8.10 -23.18 2.45
C LEU A 361 9.05 -23.98 1.55
N GLU A 362 9.44 -23.45 0.39
CA GLU A 362 10.49 -24.03 -0.46
C GLU A 362 11.82 -24.29 0.29
N PHE A 363 12.16 -23.49 1.29
CA PHE A 363 13.36 -23.70 2.10
C PHE A 363 13.27 -24.93 3.00
N SER A 364 12.08 -25.23 3.50
CA SER A 364 11.86 -26.35 4.44
C SER A 364 11.53 -27.64 3.71
N VAL A 365 10.82 -27.54 2.59
CA VAL A 365 10.37 -28.66 1.77
C VAL A 365 11.11 -28.61 0.43
N PRO A 366 11.99 -29.59 0.11
CA PRO A 366 12.69 -29.64 -1.16
C PRO A 366 11.68 -29.89 -2.30
N SER A 367 11.14 -28.82 -2.89
CA SER A 367 10.12 -28.92 -3.94
C SER A 367 10.68 -28.63 -5.34
N PHE A 368 12.00 -28.51 -5.45
CA PHE A 368 12.73 -28.20 -6.69
C PHE A 368 12.23 -26.92 -7.39
N GLY A 369 11.78 -25.96 -6.58
CA GLY A 369 11.32 -24.65 -7.02
C GLY A 369 9.87 -24.55 -7.45
N ALA A 370 9.07 -25.61 -7.31
CA ALA A 370 7.64 -25.55 -7.60
C ALA A 370 6.90 -24.60 -6.65
N LEU A 371 7.16 -24.66 -5.34
CA LEU A 371 6.57 -23.76 -4.34
C LEU A 371 7.10 -22.34 -4.51
N GLY A 372 8.40 -22.17 -4.82
CA GLY A 372 8.99 -20.85 -5.07
C GLY A 372 8.39 -20.14 -6.28
N ILE A 373 8.27 -20.82 -7.42
CA ILE A 373 7.65 -20.25 -8.63
C ILE A 373 6.17 -19.98 -8.40
N GLY A 374 5.43 -20.93 -7.82
CA GLY A 374 4.02 -20.75 -7.46
C GLY A 374 3.82 -19.57 -6.51
N GLY A 375 4.75 -19.38 -5.57
CA GLY A 375 4.76 -18.27 -4.64
C GLY A 375 4.98 -16.91 -5.33
N ILE A 376 5.89 -16.81 -6.30
CA ILE A 376 6.08 -15.59 -7.10
C ILE A 376 4.84 -15.28 -7.94
N VAL A 377 4.24 -16.30 -8.57
CA VAL A 377 3.01 -16.11 -9.36
C VAL A 377 1.87 -15.62 -8.47
N ALA A 378 1.67 -16.24 -7.31
CA ALA A 378 0.68 -15.80 -6.32
C ALA A 378 0.97 -14.38 -5.82
N LEU A 379 2.23 -14.05 -5.52
CA LEU A 379 2.63 -12.70 -5.13
C LEU A 379 2.25 -11.67 -6.19
N VAL A 380 2.61 -11.90 -7.47
CA VAL A 380 2.31 -10.97 -8.57
C VAL A 380 0.81 -10.86 -8.81
N ALA A 381 0.10 -11.97 -8.89
CA ALA A 381 -1.35 -11.99 -9.08
C ALA A 381 -2.09 -11.28 -7.92
N GLY A 382 -1.67 -11.55 -6.68
CA GLY A 382 -2.23 -10.91 -5.50
C GLY A 382 -1.97 -9.41 -5.47
N SER A 383 -0.79 -8.99 -5.91
CA SER A 383 -0.41 -7.57 -6.00
C SER A 383 -1.19 -6.80 -7.06
N LEU A 384 -1.53 -7.44 -8.18
CA LEU A 384 -2.39 -6.85 -9.22
C LEU A 384 -3.85 -6.68 -8.74
N ILE A 385 -4.33 -7.57 -7.87
CA ILE A 385 -5.71 -7.56 -7.35
C ILE A 385 -5.84 -6.73 -6.06
N LEU A 386 -4.72 -6.40 -5.39
CA LEU A 386 -4.68 -5.86 -4.03
C LEU A 386 -5.52 -4.59 -3.84
N PHE A 387 -5.43 -3.63 -4.76
CA PHE A 387 -6.15 -2.36 -4.68
C PHE A 387 -7.19 -2.26 -5.79
N ASP A 388 -8.34 -1.71 -5.45
CA ASP A 388 -9.39 -1.40 -6.41
C ASP A 388 -8.95 -0.24 -7.33
N THR A 389 -8.77 -0.51 -8.62
CA THR A 389 -8.27 0.46 -9.61
C THR A 389 -9.37 1.39 -10.15
N ASP A 390 -10.63 1.16 -9.77
CA ASP A 390 -11.76 1.95 -10.26
C ASP A 390 -11.74 3.39 -9.72
N VAL A 391 -10.95 3.66 -8.68
CA VAL A 391 -10.71 5.02 -8.16
C VAL A 391 -9.36 5.55 -8.67
N PRO A 392 -9.35 6.55 -9.56
CA PRO A 392 -8.11 7.10 -10.09
C PRO A 392 -7.24 7.69 -8.96
N GLY A 393 -5.99 7.26 -8.89
CA GLY A 393 -5.03 7.69 -7.87
C GLY A 393 -4.86 6.75 -6.67
N PHE A 394 -5.66 5.68 -6.56
CA PHE A 394 -5.56 4.69 -5.48
C PHE A 394 -4.96 3.34 -5.90
N GLY A 395 -4.47 3.21 -7.13
CA GLY A 395 -3.77 2.02 -7.62
C GLY A 395 -2.26 2.03 -7.36
N VAL A 396 -1.65 0.84 -7.31
CA VAL A 396 -0.19 0.68 -7.30
C VAL A 396 0.33 0.68 -8.74
N PRO A 397 1.38 1.44 -9.09
CA PRO A 397 1.95 1.42 -10.43
C PRO A 397 2.37 0.01 -10.85
N GLY A 398 1.92 -0.45 -12.01
CA GLY A 398 2.27 -1.79 -12.52
C GLY A 398 3.78 -2.02 -12.66
N GLN A 399 4.55 -0.95 -12.86
CA GLN A 399 6.02 -0.99 -12.87
C GLN A 399 6.61 -1.41 -11.52
N LEU A 400 6.01 -0.97 -10.40
CA LEU A 400 6.45 -1.37 -9.06
C LEU A 400 6.16 -2.85 -8.83
N ILE A 401 4.97 -3.32 -9.23
CA ILE A 401 4.59 -4.74 -9.12
C ILE A 401 5.55 -5.60 -9.96
N LEU A 402 5.80 -5.21 -11.22
CA LEU A 402 6.73 -5.90 -12.10
C LEU A 402 8.15 -5.90 -11.53
N GLY A 403 8.62 -4.76 -11.02
CA GLY A 403 9.94 -4.62 -10.40
C GLY A 403 10.13 -5.57 -9.22
N ILE A 404 9.14 -5.65 -8.33
CA ILE A 404 9.16 -6.57 -7.19
C ILE A 404 9.06 -8.03 -7.64
N GLY A 405 8.23 -8.33 -8.64
CA GLY A 405 8.13 -9.68 -9.21
C GLY A 405 9.46 -10.15 -9.80
N ILE A 406 10.12 -9.30 -10.59
CA ILE A 406 11.45 -9.58 -11.15
C ILE A 406 12.50 -9.71 -10.04
N ALA A 407 12.53 -8.78 -9.07
CA ALA A 407 13.48 -8.85 -7.96
C ALA A 407 13.31 -10.14 -7.14
N SER A 408 12.06 -10.54 -6.88
CA SER A 408 11.72 -11.80 -6.20
C SER A 408 12.17 -13.02 -7.01
N ALA A 409 11.93 -13.02 -8.32
CA ALA A 409 12.34 -14.10 -9.22
C ALA A 409 13.87 -14.22 -9.35
N LEU A 410 14.59 -13.10 -9.47
CA LEU A 410 16.05 -13.09 -9.54
C LEU A 410 16.67 -13.56 -8.21
N SER A 411 16.14 -13.09 -7.08
CA SER A 411 16.59 -13.53 -5.75
C SER A 411 16.38 -15.03 -5.57
N PHE A 412 15.22 -15.54 -6.00
CA PHE A 412 14.90 -16.95 -5.99
C PHE A 412 15.83 -17.78 -6.89
N MET A 413 16.05 -17.34 -8.13
CA MET A 413 16.94 -18.01 -9.07
C MET A 413 18.40 -18.03 -8.59
N GLY A 414 18.87 -16.91 -8.02
CA GLY A 414 20.20 -16.81 -7.42
C GLY A 414 20.38 -17.80 -6.27
N LEU A 415 19.37 -17.95 -5.41
CA LEU A 415 19.38 -18.93 -4.33
C LEU A 415 19.43 -20.37 -4.85
N VAL A 416 18.56 -20.73 -5.80
CA VAL A 416 18.55 -22.06 -6.42
C VAL A 416 19.92 -22.36 -7.05
N TRP A 417 20.53 -21.38 -7.71
CA TRP A 417 21.87 -21.50 -8.27
C TRP A 417 22.95 -21.75 -7.21
N VAL A 418 22.94 -21.01 -6.09
CA VAL A 418 23.89 -21.22 -4.98
C VAL A 418 23.71 -22.62 -4.36
N LEU A 419 22.47 -23.04 -4.13
CA LEU A 419 22.18 -24.36 -3.55
C LEU A 419 22.58 -25.49 -4.51
N ALA A 420 22.29 -25.36 -5.81
CA ALA A 420 22.72 -26.32 -6.83
C ALA A 420 24.24 -26.41 -6.90
N ARG A 421 24.94 -25.27 -6.82
CA ARG A 421 26.41 -25.21 -6.80
C ARG A 421 27.01 -25.77 -5.50
N SER A 422 26.30 -25.70 -4.38
CA SER A 422 26.76 -26.28 -3.11
C SER A 422 26.76 -27.81 -3.14
N ARG A 423 25.81 -28.43 -3.87
CA ARG A 423 25.72 -29.89 -4.02
C ARG A 423 26.79 -30.49 -4.93
N THR A 424 27.41 -29.70 -5.81
CA THR A 424 28.46 -30.17 -6.73
C THR A 424 29.87 -29.99 -6.18
N ARG A 425 30.04 -29.40 -4.99
CA ARG A 425 31.30 -29.52 -4.24
C ARG A 425 31.37 -30.89 -3.61
N GLU A 426 31.78 -31.87 -4.41
CA GLU A 426 32.22 -33.15 -3.90
C GLU A 426 33.20 -32.94 -2.74
N VAL A 427 32.93 -33.68 -1.67
CA VAL A 427 33.76 -33.84 -0.47
C VAL A 427 35.11 -34.45 -0.89
N SER A 428 35.95 -33.63 -1.50
CA SER A 428 37.29 -34.00 -1.98
C SER A 428 38.38 -33.64 -0.96
N VAL A 429 38.00 -33.14 0.23
CA VAL A 429 38.95 -32.74 1.27
C VAL A 429 39.40 -33.92 2.14
N ALA A 430 38.62 -35.00 2.26
CA ALA A 430 39.01 -36.15 3.09
C ALA A 430 40.02 -37.09 2.39
N ALA A 431 39.88 -37.35 1.08
CA ALA A 431 40.76 -38.26 0.34
C ALA A 431 42.17 -37.68 0.10
N GLY A 432 42.27 -36.37 -0.17
CA GLY A 432 43.56 -35.71 -0.40
C GLY A 432 44.36 -35.42 0.88
N ALA A 433 43.70 -35.36 2.04
CA ALA A 433 44.36 -35.02 3.32
C ALA A 433 45.07 -36.21 3.99
N MET A 434 44.78 -37.44 3.56
CA MET A 434 45.35 -38.67 4.16
C MET A 434 46.63 -39.13 3.47
N VAL A 435 46.80 -38.80 2.17
CA VAL A 435 48.00 -39.13 1.39
C VAL A 435 49.20 -38.32 1.90
N GLY A 436 50.32 -39.00 2.16
CA GLY A 436 51.55 -38.44 2.70
C GLY A 436 51.65 -38.43 4.23
N GLN A 437 50.57 -38.74 4.96
CA GLN A 437 50.61 -38.82 6.42
C GLN A 437 51.28 -40.09 6.95
N GLN A 438 51.82 -40.01 8.17
CA GLN A 438 52.38 -41.16 8.88
C GLN A 438 51.28 -41.94 9.61
N ALA A 439 51.33 -43.26 9.49
CA ALA A 439 50.47 -44.22 10.15
C ALA A 439 51.30 -45.15 11.02
N ILE A 440 50.76 -45.62 12.15
CA ILE A 440 51.43 -46.59 13.02
C ILE A 440 50.67 -47.92 12.94
N ALA A 441 51.34 -49.00 12.58
CA ALA A 441 50.74 -50.33 12.58
C ALA A 441 50.30 -50.73 13.99
N ILE A 442 49.06 -51.22 14.15
CA ILE A 442 48.56 -51.65 15.47
C ILE A 442 48.64 -53.17 15.66
N GLU A 443 48.91 -53.90 14.59
CA GLU A 443 49.08 -55.36 14.55
C GLU A 443 50.14 -55.73 13.52
N ASP A 444 50.64 -56.97 13.60
CA ASP A 444 51.51 -57.54 12.57
C ASP A 444 50.64 -58.01 11.40
N PHE A 445 50.97 -57.61 10.17
CA PHE A 445 50.21 -58.05 9.00
C PHE A 445 51.05 -58.19 7.72
N ILE A 446 50.58 -59.08 6.83
CA ILE A 446 51.12 -59.28 5.48
C ILE A 446 49.97 -59.08 4.51
N GLY A 447 50.09 -58.14 3.57
CA GLY A 447 48.97 -57.73 2.73
C GLY A 447 48.08 -56.74 3.47
N ARG A 448 47.02 -57.20 4.16
CA ARG A 448 46.04 -56.32 4.82
C ARG A 448 46.09 -56.38 6.34
N GLY A 449 45.98 -55.23 6.99
CA GLY A 449 45.84 -55.11 8.43
C GLY A 449 45.42 -53.71 8.85
N GLN A 450 45.52 -53.41 10.13
CA GLN A 450 45.06 -52.14 10.68
C GLN A 450 46.21 -51.20 11.06
N VAL A 451 46.03 -49.91 10.77
CA VAL A 451 46.96 -48.84 11.13
C VAL A 451 46.23 -47.71 11.84
N ARG A 452 46.94 -46.96 12.67
CA ARG A 452 46.42 -45.79 13.38
C ARG A 452 46.97 -44.50 12.77
N ILE A 453 46.09 -43.59 12.38
CA ILE A 453 46.41 -42.24 11.87
C ILE A 453 45.65 -41.23 12.72
N ARG A 454 46.36 -40.27 13.34
CA ARG A 454 45.78 -39.19 14.17
C ARG A 454 44.75 -39.65 15.22
N GLY A 455 44.86 -40.88 15.71
CA GLY A 455 43.97 -41.45 16.72
C GLY A 455 42.84 -42.35 16.16
N GLU A 456 42.65 -42.40 14.85
CA GLU A 456 41.66 -43.25 14.19
C GLU A 456 42.28 -44.54 13.63
N ILE A 457 41.53 -45.64 13.65
CA ILE A 457 41.96 -46.94 13.12
C ILE A 457 41.44 -47.08 11.70
N TRP A 458 42.35 -47.37 10.77
CA TRP A 458 42.08 -47.51 9.34
C TRP A 458 42.55 -48.87 8.84
N GLN A 459 41.82 -49.42 7.87
CA GLN A 459 42.28 -50.58 7.10
C GLN A 459 43.40 -50.14 6.16
N ALA A 460 44.49 -50.89 6.14
CA ALA A 460 45.62 -50.61 5.29
C ALA A 460 46.14 -51.87 4.60
N GLU A 461 46.71 -51.66 3.42
CA GLU A 461 47.33 -52.70 2.60
C GLU A 461 48.79 -52.33 2.34
N SER A 462 49.72 -53.26 2.63
CA SER A 462 51.15 -53.10 2.42
C SER A 462 51.72 -54.26 1.60
N PRO A 463 52.59 -53.97 0.61
CA PRO A 463 53.24 -55.00 -0.20
C PRO A 463 54.37 -55.74 0.55
N MET A 464 54.77 -55.25 1.73
CA MET A 464 55.80 -55.86 2.59
C MET A 464 55.20 -56.27 3.94
N PRO A 465 55.76 -57.28 4.63
CA PRO A 465 55.39 -57.58 6.01
C PRO A 465 55.58 -56.37 6.91
N VAL A 466 54.56 -56.07 7.72
CA VAL A 466 54.54 -54.95 8.67
C VAL A 466 54.48 -55.50 10.09
N GLU A 467 55.29 -54.93 10.98
CA GLU A 467 55.30 -55.23 12.42
C GLU A 467 54.50 -54.18 13.22
N ARG A 468 53.89 -54.62 14.31
CA ARG A 468 53.14 -53.78 15.24
C ARG A 468 54.04 -52.71 15.83
N GLY A 469 53.59 -51.46 15.74
CA GLY A 469 54.31 -50.27 16.19
C GLY A 469 55.17 -49.62 15.11
N GLN A 470 55.28 -50.23 13.92
CA GLN A 470 56.06 -49.69 12.81
C GLN A 470 55.40 -48.43 12.20
N SER A 471 56.22 -47.44 11.87
CA SER A 471 55.77 -46.20 11.20
C SER A 471 55.77 -46.39 9.69
N LEU A 472 54.63 -46.12 9.08
CA LEU A 472 54.36 -46.25 7.65
C LEU A 472 53.92 -44.90 7.07
N GLN A 473 54.02 -44.72 5.76
CA GLN A 473 53.50 -43.54 5.06
C GLN A 473 52.40 -43.95 4.09
N VAL A 474 51.29 -43.21 4.11
CA VAL A 474 50.16 -43.42 3.19
C VAL A 474 50.53 -42.91 1.80
N GLN A 475 50.55 -43.79 0.81
CA GLN A 475 50.84 -43.44 -0.59
C GLN A 475 49.57 -43.10 -1.39
N SER A 476 48.50 -43.84 -1.15
CA SER A 476 47.21 -43.65 -1.80
C SER A 476 46.09 -44.19 -0.92
N MET A 477 44.86 -43.82 -1.24
CA MET A 477 43.65 -44.31 -0.59
C MET A 477 42.67 -44.76 -1.66
N ASP A 478 42.30 -46.04 -1.62
CA ASP A 478 41.27 -46.61 -2.48
C ASP A 478 40.03 -46.93 -1.62
N GLY A 479 39.02 -46.09 -1.73
CA GLY A 479 37.82 -46.17 -0.90
C GLY A 479 38.12 -45.93 0.59
N LEU A 480 37.99 -46.98 1.41
CA LEU A 480 38.27 -46.96 2.86
C LEU A 480 39.57 -47.72 3.23
N VAL A 481 40.37 -48.11 2.23
CA VAL A 481 41.63 -48.84 2.42
C VAL A 481 42.81 -47.93 2.06
N LEU A 482 43.78 -47.85 2.96
CA LEU A 482 45.00 -47.05 2.79
C LEU A 482 46.14 -47.92 2.26
N HIS A 483 46.77 -47.53 1.15
CA HIS A 483 48.00 -48.17 0.70
C HIS A 483 49.18 -47.54 1.41
N VAL A 484 49.92 -48.35 2.18
CA VAL A 484 50.97 -47.88 3.08
C VAL A 484 52.32 -48.54 2.78
N THR A 485 53.38 -47.74 2.83
CA THR A 485 54.76 -48.19 2.61
C THR A 485 55.70 -47.75 3.72
N HIS A 486 56.81 -48.46 3.88
CA HIS A 486 57.81 -48.17 4.89
C HIS A 486 58.41 -46.77 4.75
N VAL A 487 58.61 -46.07 5.87
CA VAL A 487 59.37 -44.80 5.90
C VAL A 487 60.86 -45.15 5.90
N GLY A 488 61.53 -45.06 4.76
CA GLY A 488 63.00 -45.14 4.70
C GLY A 488 63.64 -43.89 5.35
N PRO A 489 64.88 -43.97 5.87
CA PRO A 489 65.55 -42.80 6.44
C PRO A 489 65.72 -41.70 5.38
N ALA A 490 65.34 -40.47 5.75
CA ALA A 490 65.34 -39.30 4.87
C ALA A 490 66.74 -39.06 4.26
N VAL A 491 66.84 -39.10 2.93
CA VAL A 491 68.03 -38.65 2.21
C VAL A 491 68.10 -37.12 2.33
N ALA A 492 69.12 -36.64 3.02
CA ALA A 492 69.40 -35.21 3.16
C ALA A 492 69.61 -34.55 1.78
N VAL A 493 68.76 -33.57 1.47
CA VAL A 493 68.91 -32.70 0.31
C VAL A 493 70.21 -31.89 0.47
N ARG A 494 71.23 -32.21 -0.34
CA ARG A 494 72.42 -31.36 -0.48
C ARG A 494 72.07 -30.12 -1.32
N SER A 495 72.14 -28.96 -0.67
CA SER A 495 72.26 -27.66 -1.33
C SER A 495 73.53 -27.65 -2.21
N GLY A 496 73.35 -27.47 -3.52
CA GLY A 496 74.42 -27.46 -4.52
C GLY A 496 74.22 -26.31 -5.49
N LYS A 497 75.05 -25.28 -5.32
CA LYS A 497 75.13 -24.03 -6.08
C LYS A 497 75.17 -24.24 -7.59
N THR A 498 74.50 -23.34 -8.30
CA THR A 498 74.65 -23.03 -9.72
C THR A 498 76.12 -22.72 -10.07
N GLY A 499 76.65 -23.40 -11.08
CA GLY A 499 77.93 -23.10 -11.71
C GLY A 499 77.98 -23.67 -13.13
N VAL A 500 77.94 -22.76 -14.11
CA VAL A 500 78.05 -22.98 -15.57
C VAL A 500 79.48 -23.37 -15.95
N PRO A 501 79.71 -24.23 -16.97
CA PRO A 501 81.00 -24.34 -17.66
C PRO A 501 80.87 -24.07 -19.19
N PRO A 502 82.00 -23.99 -19.92
CA PRO A 502 82.37 -22.85 -20.77
C PRO A 502 81.83 -22.84 -22.20
#